data_AF-A0A3M0WN65-F1
#
_entry.id   AF-A0A3M0WN65-F1
#
_cell.length_a   1.000
_cell.length_b   1.000
_cell.length_c   1.000
_cell.angle_alpha   90.00
_cell.angle_beta   90.00
_cell.angle_gamma   90.00
#
_symmetry.space_group_name_H-M   'P 1'
#
loop_
_entity.id
_entity.type
_entity.pdbx_description
1 polymer ?
#
loop_
_entity_poly.entity_id
_entity_poly.type
_entity_poly.pdbx_seq_one_letter_code
_entity_poly.pdbx_strand_id
1 'polypeptide(L)'
;MKRILIIVLLTILFLGIVGGGVSYSFALNAPYSPGDTLYGAQLASEQLWALSFNSNPVDRANVLLELLSRRLDDLFVVVGTSNESVALTAVDNAYLQALQAIADAPTDEQPALIADLSTMATRGQAILASMSPNDETAVQLTALNGKFGRFLQVAGTDSPDLASLAAELTNQAAFAAELALTPSPEAVSLLPDALSDPRAVPFPPNADIGAAHNFFPLTGGHDNIACTDCHTGTTYRGTDNRCVACHLKDDVHQGANGSDCATCHTITKWQDVSFDHSTIGDRDCAECHEPPPNHFAGTCRNCHTDT
;
A
#
# COMPACT_ATOMS: atom_id res chain seq x y z
N MET A 1 -58.83 12.11 13.13
CA MET A 1 -57.75 11.60 12.24
C MET A 1 -56.53 12.52 12.19
N LYS A 2 -56.63 13.81 11.80
CA LYS A 2 -55.46 14.73 11.75
C LYS A 2 -54.62 14.82 13.03
N ARG A 3 -55.26 14.89 14.21
CA ARG A 3 -54.54 14.96 15.51
C ARG A 3 -53.76 13.68 15.85
N ILE A 4 -54.32 12.51 15.51
CA ILE A 4 -53.64 11.21 15.72
C ILE A 4 -52.45 11.11 14.76
N LEU A 5 -52.61 11.52 13.50
CA LEU A 5 -51.52 11.54 12.53
C LEU A 5 -50.37 12.46 12.99
N ILE A 6 -50.67 13.65 13.50
CA ILE A 6 -49.65 14.58 14.02
C ILE A 6 -48.91 13.98 15.21
N ILE A 7 -49.62 13.37 16.17
CA ILE A 7 -48.99 12.73 17.33
C ILE A 7 -48.09 11.58 16.88
N VAL A 8 -48.55 10.72 15.97
CA VAL A 8 -47.74 9.60 15.44
C VAL A 8 -46.47 10.12 14.75
N LEU A 9 -46.58 11.17 13.94
CA LEU A 9 -45.42 11.79 13.28
C LEU A 9 -44.44 12.40 14.27
N LEU A 10 -44.93 13.09 15.31
CA LEU A 10 -44.08 13.65 16.37
C LEU A 10 -43.39 12.56 17.19
N THR A 11 -44.07 11.45 17.48
CA THR A 11 -43.48 10.32 18.20
C THR A 11 -42.42 9.62 17.36
N ILE A 12 -42.66 9.43 16.06
CA ILE A 12 -41.66 8.87 15.13
C ILE A 12 -40.44 9.80 15.02
N LEU A 13 -40.67 11.11 14.90
CA LEU A 13 -39.60 12.11 14.87
C LEU A 13 -38.80 12.09 16.17
N PHE A 14 -39.47 12.04 17.33
CA PHE A 14 -38.82 11.97 18.64
C PHE A 14 -38.00 10.68 18.81
N LEU A 15 -38.56 9.52 18.43
CA LEU A 15 -37.83 8.25 18.46
C LEU A 15 -36.65 8.24 17.49
N GLY A 16 -36.77 8.90 16.33
CA GLY A 16 -35.68 9.08 15.38
C GLY A 16 -34.55 9.95 15.94
N ILE A 17 -34.89 11.07 16.59
CA ILE A 17 -33.92 11.98 17.21
C ILE A 17 -33.23 11.32 18.41
N VAL A 18 -33.99 10.69 19.31
CA VAL A 18 -33.45 10.01 20.49
C VAL A 18 -32.66 8.77 20.09
N GLY A 19 -33.19 7.95 19.18
CA GLY A 19 -32.50 6.77 18.66
C GLY A 19 -31.20 7.13 17.93
N GLY A 20 -31.23 8.14 17.07
CA GLY A 20 -30.05 8.64 16.37
C GLY A 20 -29.01 9.24 17.33
N GLY A 21 -29.45 10.05 18.29
CA GLY A 21 -28.55 10.66 19.28
C GLY A 21 -27.92 9.65 20.25
N VAL A 22 -28.67 8.63 20.69
CA VAL A 22 -28.14 7.54 21.52
C VAL A 22 -27.15 6.71 20.72
N SER A 23 -27.48 6.35 19.48
CA SER A 23 -26.60 5.56 18.60
C SER A 23 -25.31 6.33 18.27
N TYR A 24 -25.39 7.63 18.04
CA TYR A 24 -24.22 8.51 17.85
C TYR A 24 -23.39 8.65 19.13
N SER A 25 -24.01 8.69 20.31
CA SER A 25 -23.28 8.72 21.58
C SER A 25 -22.52 7.41 21.84
N PHE A 26 -23.09 6.25 21.47
CA PHE A 26 -22.39 4.97 21.52
C PHE A 26 -21.23 4.92 20.52
N ALA A 27 -21.42 5.43 19.31
CA ALA A 27 -20.36 5.56 18.31
C ALA A 27 -19.12 6.32 18.81
N LEU A 28 -19.29 7.29 19.72
CA LEU A 28 -18.19 8.08 20.27
C LEU A 28 -17.51 7.42 21.47
N ASN A 29 -18.26 6.66 22.29
CA ASN A 29 -17.76 6.14 23.57
C ASN A 29 -17.47 4.63 23.58
N ALA A 30 -18.07 3.87 22.67
CA ALA A 30 -17.89 2.43 22.49
C ALA A 30 -18.30 2.02 21.06
N PRO A 31 -17.51 2.41 20.04
CA PRO A 31 -17.84 2.13 18.65
C PRO A 31 -17.92 0.63 18.40
N TYR A 32 -18.95 0.20 17.68
CA TYR A 32 -19.07 -1.14 17.13
C TYR A 32 -18.03 -1.34 16.02
N SER A 33 -17.51 -2.56 15.92
CA SER A 33 -16.57 -2.96 14.87
C SER A 33 -17.29 -3.68 13.72
N PRO A 34 -16.70 -3.74 12.52
CA PRO A 34 -17.22 -4.56 11.43
C PRO A 34 -17.44 -6.01 11.87
N GLY A 35 -18.67 -6.49 11.72
CA GLY A 35 -19.12 -7.81 12.18
C GLY A 35 -20.00 -7.79 13.43
N ASP A 36 -20.00 -6.70 14.20
CA ASP A 36 -20.91 -6.53 15.33
C ASP A 36 -22.36 -6.35 14.86
N THR A 37 -23.31 -6.88 15.62
CA THR A 37 -24.75 -6.85 15.28
C THR A 37 -25.29 -5.43 15.05
N LEU A 38 -24.74 -4.44 15.77
CA LEU A 38 -25.21 -3.05 15.72
C LEU A 38 -24.33 -2.14 14.85
N TYR A 39 -23.31 -2.67 14.17
CA TYR A 39 -22.42 -1.89 13.32
C TYR A 39 -23.19 -1.13 12.21
N GLY A 40 -24.12 -1.81 11.54
CA GLY A 40 -24.95 -1.16 10.51
C GLY A 40 -25.84 -0.03 11.03
N ALA A 41 -26.35 -0.16 12.27
CA ALA A 41 -27.15 0.89 12.90
C ALA A 41 -26.30 2.11 13.28
N GLN A 42 -25.05 1.87 13.71
CA GLN A 42 -24.07 2.93 13.93
C GLN A 42 -23.75 3.66 12.63
N LEU A 43 -23.41 2.94 11.55
CA LEU A 43 -23.13 3.54 10.24
C LEU A 43 -24.25 4.47 9.78
N ALA A 44 -25.50 3.99 9.84
CA ALA A 44 -26.66 4.76 9.43
C ALA A 44 -26.85 6.02 10.29
N SER A 45 -26.66 5.91 11.60
CA SER A 45 -26.85 7.03 12.53
C SER A 45 -25.80 8.12 12.33
N GLU A 46 -24.54 7.74 12.12
CA GLU A 46 -23.43 8.67 11.89
C GLU A 46 -23.58 9.38 10.54
N GLN A 47 -23.97 8.63 9.50
CA GLN A 47 -24.21 9.20 8.19
C GLN A 47 -25.42 10.15 8.18
N LEU A 48 -26.52 9.76 8.83
CA LEU A 48 -27.66 10.63 9.02
C LEU A 48 -27.25 11.90 9.77
N TRP A 49 -26.41 11.78 10.79
CA TRP A 49 -25.95 12.93 11.54
C TRP A 49 -25.10 13.88 10.68
N ALA A 50 -24.09 13.32 10.01
CA ALA A 50 -23.17 14.06 9.15
C ALA A 50 -23.92 14.85 8.06
N LEU A 51 -24.89 14.23 7.39
CA LEU A 51 -25.60 14.81 6.25
C LEU A 51 -26.77 15.72 6.66
N SER A 52 -27.45 15.44 7.78
CA SER A 52 -28.69 16.15 8.14
C SER A 52 -28.46 17.37 9.03
N PHE A 53 -27.39 17.38 9.84
CA PHE A 53 -27.18 18.43 10.85
C PHE A 53 -26.00 19.36 10.56
N ASN A 54 -25.12 19.01 9.61
CA ASN A 54 -24.04 19.89 9.18
C ASN A 54 -24.43 20.57 7.87
N SER A 55 -25.05 21.76 7.98
CA SER A 55 -25.48 22.55 6.81
C SER A 55 -24.31 23.26 6.13
N ASN A 56 -23.26 23.61 6.87
CA ASN A 56 -22.03 24.17 6.33
C ASN A 56 -21.26 23.07 5.56
N PRO A 57 -20.90 23.28 4.29
CA PRO A 57 -20.23 22.28 3.48
C PRO A 57 -18.81 21.94 3.98
N VAL A 58 -18.07 22.91 4.54
CA VAL A 58 -16.72 22.67 5.09
C VAL A 58 -16.80 21.82 6.36
N ASP A 59 -17.70 22.16 7.29
CA ASP A 59 -17.91 21.38 8.51
C ASP A 59 -18.38 19.94 8.18
N ARG A 60 -19.25 19.81 7.17
CA ARG A 60 -19.70 18.51 6.66
C ARG A 60 -18.54 17.69 6.09
N ALA A 61 -17.66 18.31 5.30
CA ALA A 61 -16.49 17.64 4.75
C ALA A 61 -15.56 17.14 5.87
N ASN A 62 -15.27 17.99 6.87
CA ASN A 62 -14.44 17.61 8.02
C ASN A 62 -15.02 16.43 8.79
N VAL A 63 -16.32 16.45 9.10
CA VAL A 63 -16.99 15.33 9.77
C VAL A 63 -16.90 14.04 8.95
N LEU A 64 -17.09 14.12 7.63
CA LEU A 64 -17.02 12.95 6.76
C LEU A 64 -15.58 12.42 6.62
N LEU A 65 -14.57 13.29 6.67
CA LEU A 65 -13.16 12.91 6.75
C LEU A 65 -12.85 12.20 8.07
N GLU A 66 -13.35 12.68 9.21
CA GLU A 66 -13.22 11.98 10.50
C GLU A 66 -13.87 10.58 10.46
N LEU A 67 -15.06 10.47 9.86
CA LEU A 67 -15.73 9.20 9.66
C LEU A 67 -14.91 8.26 8.78
N LEU A 68 -14.37 8.74 7.65
CA LEU A 68 -13.48 7.96 6.79
C LEU A 68 -12.23 7.48 7.53
N SER A 69 -11.56 8.35 8.29
CA SER A 69 -10.38 7.97 9.08
C SER A 69 -10.68 6.80 10.00
N ARG A 70 -11.82 6.85 10.71
CA ARG A 70 -12.24 5.74 11.58
C ARG A 70 -12.60 4.48 10.81
N ARG A 71 -13.18 4.58 9.60
CA ARG A 71 -13.39 3.38 8.76
C ARG A 71 -12.10 2.74 8.31
N LEU A 72 -11.05 3.53 8.07
CA LEU A 72 -9.73 3.00 7.78
C LEU A 72 -9.12 2.31 9.01
N ASP A 73 -9.35 2.84 10.22
CA ASP A 73 -8.99 2.15 11.47
C ASP A 73 -9.74 0.82 11.61
N ASP A 74 -11.06 0.83 11.41
CA ASP A 74 -11.94 -0.34 11.47
C ASP A 74 -11.48 -1.42 10.47
N LEU A 75 -11.16 -1.03 9.24
CA LEU A 75 -10.65 -1.93 8.20
C LEU A 75 -9.31 -2.55 8.61
N PHE A 76 -8.38 -1.75 9.12
CA PHE A 76 -7.07 -2.23 9.58
C PHE A 76 -7.20 -3.30 10.68
N VAL A 77 -8.13 -3.11 11.62
CA VAL A 77 -8.37 -4.06 12.73
C VAL A 77 -8.87 -5.41 12.23
N VAL A 78 -9.67 -5.43 11.14
CA VAL A 78 -10.32 -6.65 10.66
C VAL A 78 -9.59 -7.34 9.50
N VAL A 79 -8.39 -6.88 9.12
CA VAL A 79 -7.56 -7.54 8.10
C VAL A 79 -7.31 -9.01 8.48
N GLY A 80 -7.53 -9.91 7.52
CA GLY A 80 -7.41 -11.36 7.69
C GLY A 80 -8.61 -12.04 8.34
N THR A 81 -9.71 -11.31 8.59
CA THR A 81 -10.94 -11.87 9.19
C THR A 81 -12.08 -12.01 8.18
N SER A 82 -13.17 -12.68 8.55
CA SER A 82 -14.38 -12.77 7.72
C SER A 82 -15.13 -11.44 7.57
N ASN A 83 -14.72 -10.39 8.28
CA ASN A 83 -15.43 -9.11 8.31
C ASN A 83 -14.83 -8.06 7.34
N GLU A 84 -13.79 -8.42 6.57
CA GLU A 84 -13.14 -7.53 5.60
C GLU A 84 -14.13 -6.94 4.59
N SER A 85 -15.02 -7.74 4.02
CA SER A 85 -16.01 -7.31 3.03
C SER A 85 -16.93 -6.19 3.55
N VAL A 86 -17.35 -6.31 4.82
CA VAL A 86 -18.17 -5.30 5.51
C VAL A 86 -17.38 -4.02 5.73
N ALA A 87 -16.13 -4.12 6.16
CA ALA A 87 -15.27 -2.97 6.39
C ALA A 87 -14.90 -2.23 5.09
N LEU A 88 -14.55 -2.97 4.04
CA LEU A 88 -14.26 -2.42 2.70
C LEU A 88 -15.45 -1.62 2.16
N THR A 89 -16.66 -2.17 2.29
CA THR A 89 -17.89 -1.46 1.90
C THR A 89 -18.10 -0.18 2.71
N ALA A 90 -17.79 -0.21 4.01
CA ALA A 90 -17.92 0.97 4.86
C ALA A 90 -16.89 2.06 4.52
N VAL A 91 -15.65 1.68 4.19
CA VAL A 91 -14.61 2.60 3.69
C VAL A 91 -15.02 3.21 2.36
N ASP A 92 -15.48 2.39 1.39
CA ASP A 92 -15.89 2.87 0.07
C ASP A 92 -16.99 3.94 0.18
N ASN A 93 -18.01 3.67 0.98
CA ASN A 93 -19.10 4.62 1.22
C ASN A 93 -18.63 5.91 1.91
N ALA A 94 -17.80 5.80 2.96
CA ALA A 94 -17.29 6.97 3.66
C ALA A 94 -16.40 7.83 2.75
N TYR A 95 -15.58 7.18 1.92
CA TYR A 95 -14.70 7.84 0.98
C TYR A 95 -15.45 8.64 -0.08
N LEU A 96 -16.45 8.03 -0.73
CA LEU A 96 -17.27 8.72 -1.73
C LEU A 96 -18.04 9.90 -1.12
N GLN A 97 -18.53 9.76 0.11
CA GLN A 97 -19.21 10.85 0.81
C GLN A 97 -18.26 12.00 1.14
N ALA A 98 -17.06 11.70 1.65
CA ALA A 98 -16.05 12.71 1.92
C ALA A 98 -15.67 13.44 0.62
N LEU A 99 -15.38 12.72 -0.46
CA LEU A 99 -15.06 13.31 -1.76
C LEU A 99 -16.17 14.24 -2.26
N GLN A 100 -17.44 13.80 -2.22
CA GLN A 100 -18.56 14.64 -2.62
C GLN A 100 -18.69 15.90 -1.76
N ALA A 101 -18.52 15.78 -0.44
CA ALA A 101 -18.61 16.93 0.46
C ALA A 101 -17.49 17.95 0.22
N ILE A 102 -16.30 17.48 -0.16
CA ILE A 102 -15.19 18.37 -0.57
C ILE A 102 -15.52 19.04 -1.91
N ALA A 103 -16.07 18.31 -2.87
CA ALA A 103 -16.51 18.87 -4.14
C ALA A 103 -17.59 19.96 -3.96
N ASP A 104 -18.45 19.81 -2.94
CA ASP A 104 -19.49 20.78 -2.57
C ASP A 104 -18.95 21.98 -1.76
N ALA A 105 -17.72 21.90 -1.24
CA ALA A 105 -17.11 22.97 -0.45
C ALA A 105 -16.64 24.16 -1.31
N PRO A 106 -16.57 25.38 -0.75
CA PRO A 106 -16.02 26.54 -1.44
C PRO A 106 -14.61 26.25 -1.98
N THR A 107 -14.35 26.68 -3.22
CA THR A 107 -13.10 26.35 -3.94
C THR A 107 -11.83 26.83 -3.24
N ASP A 108 -11.93 27.89 -2.43
CA ASP A 108 -10.84 28.44 -1.63
C ASP A 108 -10.50 27.58 -0.39
N GLU A 109 -11.45 26.79 0.09
CA GLU A 109 -11.27 25.86 1.24
C GLU A 109 -10.87 24.44 0.79
N GLN A 110 -11.14 24.08 -0.48
CA GLN A 110 -10.83 22.77 -1.03
C GLN A 110 -9.36 22.32 -0.89
N PRO A 111 -8.33 23.17 -1.04
CA PRO A 111 -6.94 22.70 -0.97
C PRO A 111 -6.57 21.99 0.34
N ALA A 112 -7.06 22.48 1.49
CA ALA A 112 -6.81 21.86 2.78
C ALA A 112 -7.53 20.50 2.89
N LEU A 113 -8.80 20.46 2.49
CA LEU A 113 -9.62 19.24 2.51
C LEU A 113 -9.09 18.16 1.55
N ILE A 114 -8.58 18.57 0.39
CA ILE A 114 -7.93 17.67 -0.59
C ILE A 114 -6.68 17.05 0.03
N ALA A 115 -5.87 17.82 0.75
CA ALA A 115 -4.66 17.31 1.39
C ALA A 115 -4.99 16.24 2.46
N ASP A 116 -6.05 16.48 3.24
CA ASP A 116 -6.54 15.52 4.24
C ASP A 116 -7.07 14.24 3.57
N LEU A 117 -7.92 14.36 2.54
CA LEU A 117 -8.42 13.20 1.79
C LEU A 117 -7.28 12.45 1.09
N SER A 118 -6.26 13.14 0.59
CA SER A 118 -5.08 12.53 -0.04
C SER A 118 -4.31 11.68 0.97
N THR A 119 -4.12 12.19 2.19
CA THR A 119 -3.49 11.43 3.28
C THR A 119 -4.30 10.17 3.60
N MET A 120 -5.62 10.28 3.68
CA MET A 120 -6.50 9.14 3.93
C MET A 120 -6.53 8.13 2.78
N ALA A 121 -6.51 8.59 1.52
CA ALA A 121 -6.44 7.74 0.35
C ALA A 121 -5.12 6.95 0.30
N THR A 122 -3.98 7.61 0.55
CA THR A 122 -2.67 6.94 0.63
C THR A 122 -2.63 5.92 1.78
N ARG A 123 -3.16 6.29 2.95
CA ARG A 123 -3.31 5.36 4.09
C ARG A 123 -4.19 4.16 3.73
N GLY A 124 -5.30 4.40 3.05
CA GLY A 124 -6.20 3.35 2.54
C GLY A 124 -5.49 2.39 1.59
N GLN A 125 -4.75 2.90 0.61
CA GLN A 125 -3.95 2.07 -0.30
C GLN A 125 -2.93 1.20 0.45
N ALA A 126 -2.28 1.73 1.49
CA ALA A 126 -1.36 0.94 2.31
C ALA A 126 -2.05 -0.20 3.07
N ILE A 127 -3.25 0.04 3.61
CA ILE A 127 -4.06 -0.99 4.27
C ILE A 127 -4.46 -2.06 3.24
N LEU A 128 -5.01 -1.66 2.08
CA LEU A 128 -5.41 -2.59 1.02
C LEU A 128 -4.25 -3.44 0.52
N ALA A 129 -3.05 -2.88 0.41
CA ALA A 129 -1.84 -3.61 -0.01
C ALA A 129 -1.38 -4.68 1.00
N SER A 130 -1.80 -4.58 2.27
CA SER A 130 -1.52 -5.58 3.31
C SER A 130 -2.52 -6.73 3.33
N MET A 131 -3.66 -6.58 2.66
CA MET A 131 -4.74 -7.58 2.62
C MET A 131 -4.45 -8.65 1.56
N SER A 132 -4.90 -9.89 1.84
CA SER A 132 -4.85 -10.99 0.86
C SER A 132 -6.20 -11.13 0.18
N PRO A 133 -6.34 -10.82 -1.13
CA PRO A 133 -7.63 -10.91 -1.81
C PRO A 133 -8.13 -12.35 -1.84
N ASN A 134 -9.42 -12.53 -1.56
CA ASN A 134 -10.16 -13.77 -1.75
C ASN A 134 -11.32 -13.56 -2.73
N ASP A 135 -12.07 -14.61 -3.07
CA ASP A 135 -13.16 -14.53 -4.05
C ASP A 135 -14.25 -13.51 -3.67
N GLU A 136 -14.43 -13.21 -2.38
CA GLU A 136 -15.39 -12.23 -1.89
C GLU A 136 -14.86 -10.80 -1.97
N THR A 137 -13.59 -10.57 -1.63
CA THR A 137 -13.03 -9.22 -1.45
C THR A 137 -12.24 -8.71 -2.65
N ALA A 138 -11.82 -9.58 -3.59
CA ALA A 138 -10.95 -9.20 -4.72
C ALA A 138 -11.48 -8.03 -5.56
N VAL A 139 -12.79 -8.02 -5.84
CA VAL A 139 -13.44 -6.95 -6.60
C VAL A 139 -13.47 -5.65 -5.80
N GLN A 140 -13.79 -5.72 -4.51
CA GLN A 140 -13.83 -4.55 -3.62
C GLN A 140 -12.44 -3.92 -3.45
N LEU A 141 -11.39 -4.72 -3.24
CA LEU A 141 -10.01 -4.24 -3.13
C LEU A 141 -9.59 -3.52 -4.40
N THR A 142 -9.83 -4.14 -5.56
CA THR A 142 -9.46 -3.57 -6.87
C THR A 142 -10.18 -2.25 -7.12
N ALA A 143 -11.50 -2.22 -6.88
CA ALA A 143 -12.31 -1.03 -7.08
C ALA A 143 -11.89 0.11 -6.14
N LEU A 144 -11.75 -0.16 -4.84
CA LEU A 144 -11.41 0.85 -3.85
C LEU A 144 -10.00 1.39 -4.04
N ASN A 145 -9.02 0.53 -4.33
CA ASN A 145 -7.66 0.95 -4.66
C ASN A 145 -7.61 1.82 -5.92
N GLY A 146 -8.41 1.47 -6.93
CA GLY A 146 -8.57 2.26 -8.14
C GLY A 146 -9.15 3.65 -7.85
N LYS A 147 -10.20 3.74 -7.01
CA LYS A 147 -10.83 5.02 -6.63
C LYS A 147 -9.86 5.94 -5.90
N PHE A 148 -9.06 5.40 -4.98
CA PHE A 148 -7.99 6.16 -4.32
C PHE A 148 -6.95 6.67 -5.33
N GLY A 149 -6.49 5.80 -6.23
CA GLY A 149 -5.51 6.18 -7.26
C GLY A 149 -6.03 7.26 -8.21
N ARG A 150 -7.27 7.12 -8.66
CA ARG A 150 -7.92 8.08 -9.57
C ARG A 150 -8.08 9.45 -8.92
N PHE A 151 -8.46 9.50 -7.64
CA PHE A 151 -8.50 10.76 -6.90
C PHE A 151 -7.12 11.39 -6.74
N LEU A 152 -6.11 10.62 -6.32
CA LEU A 152 -4.75 11.14 -6.14
C LEU A 152 -4.19 11.72 -7.45
N GLN A 153 -4.55 11.14 -8.60
CA GLN A 153 -4.20 11.68 -9.92
C GLN A 153 -4.85 13.06 -10.17
N VAL A 154 -6.15 13.20 -9.89
CA VAL A 154 -6.88 14.46 -10.09
C VAL A 154 -6.44 15.52 -9.08
N ALA A 155 -6.27 15.14 -7.81
CA ALA A 155 -5.86 16.01 -6.72
C ALA A 155 -4.48 16.65 -6.93
N GLY A 156 -3.59 15.99 -7.68
CA GLY A 156 -2.27 16.52 -8.03
C GLY A 156 -2.25 17.54 -9.15
N THR A 157 -3.40 17.89 -9.74
CA THR A 157 -3.49 18.90 -10.81
C THR A 157 -3.61 20.33 -10.26
N ASP A 158 -3.25 21.33 -11.06
CA ASP A 158 -3.35 22.75 -10.67
C ASP A 158 -4.79 23.22 -10.44
N SER A 159 -5.79 22.49 -10.95
CA SER A 159 -7.22 22.83 -10.87
C SER A 159 -8.06 21.56 -10.90
N PRO A 160 -8.17 20.85 -9.76
CA PRO A 160 -8.88 19.57 -9.68
C PRO A 160 -10.39 19.75 -9.85
N ASP A 161 -10.98 19.10 -10.85
CA ASP A 161 -12.45 19.01 -11.01
C ASP A 161 -13.01 17.86 -10.17
N LEU A 162 -13.19 18.15 -8.87
CA LEU A 162 -13.69 17.15 -7.91
C LEU A 162 -15.15 16.78 -8.13
N ALA A 163 -15.97 17.66 -8.72
CA ALA A 163 -17.38 17.39 -8.96
C ALA A 163 -17.56 16.32 -10.04
N SER A 164 -16.83 16.47 -11.17
CA SER A 164 -16.82 15.45 -12.22
C SER A 164 -16.23 14.14 -11.72
N LEU A 165 -15.15 14.20 -10.94
CA LEU A 165 -14.55 13.01 -10.33
C LEU A 165 -15.53 12.29 -9.39
N ALA A 166 -16.22 13.02 -8.49
CA ALA A 166 -17.17 12.41 -7.57
C ALA A 166 -18.30 11.69 -8.31
N ALA A 167 -18.80 12.28 -9.41
CA ALA A 167 -19.80 11.66 -10.27
C ALA A 167 -19.28 10.40 -10.97
N GLU A 168 -18.04 10.42 -11.47
CA GLU A 168 -17.35 9.27 -12.07
C GLU A 168 -17.23 8.12 -11.07
N LEU A 169 -16.65 8.37 -9.88
CA LEU A 169 -16.35 7.33 -8.89
C LEU A 169 -17.62 6.73 -8.24
N THR A 170 -18.71 7.49 -8.21
CA THR A 170 -20.01 6.99 -7.73
C THR A 170 -20.68 6.08 -8.77
N ASN A 171 -20.44 6.32 -10.06
CA ASN A 171 -20.98 5.49 -11.13
C ASN A 171 -20.05 4.30 -11.40
N GLN A 172 -20.27 3.19 -10.68
CA GLN A 172 -19.48 1.96 -10.81
C GLN A 172 -19.31 1.46 -12.25
N ALA A 173 -20.30 1.64 -13.13
CA ALA A 173 -20.19 1.22 -14.53
C ALA A 173 -19.25 2.11 -15.34
N ALA A 174 -19.30 3.43 -15.11
CA ALA A 174 -18.38 4.38 -15.74
C ALA A 174 -16.94 4.19 -15.23
N PHE A 175 -16.79 4.06 -13.91
CA PHE A 175 -15.50 3.81 -13.28
C PHE A 175 -14.90 2.47 -13.72
N ALA A 176 -15.69 1.39 -13.78
CA ALA A 176 -15.22 0.10 -14.27
C ALA A 176 -14.86 0.13 -15.76
N ALA A 177 -15.59 0.90 -16.58
CA ALA A 177 -15.24 1.08 -17.98
C ALA A 177 -13.90 1.81 -18.13
N GLU A 178 -13.65 2.82 -17.32
CA GLU A 178 -12.37 3.55 -17.28
C GLU A 178 -11.21 2.68 -16.76
N LEU A 179 -11.47 1.85 -15.75
CA LEU A 179 -10.52 0.85 -15.27
C LEU A 179 -10.25 -0.26 -16.30
N ALA A 180 -11.21 -0.51 -17.19
CA ALA A 180 -11.12 -1.48 -18.29
C ALA A 180 -10.57 -0.88 -19.59
N LEU A 181 -10.31 0.43 -19.66
CA LEU A 181 -9.65 1.04 -20.81
C LEU A 181 -8.20 0.56 -20.87
N THR A 182 -7.97 -0.45 -21.70
CA THR A 182 -6.64 -0.65 -22.31
C THR A 182 -6.29 0.64 -23.05
N PRO A 183 -5.07 1.19 -22.92
CA PRO A 183 -4.72 2.45 -23.56
C PRO A 183 -4.99 2.35 -25.07
N SER A 184 -5.61 3.39 -25.65
CA SER A 184 -5.85 3.47 -27.09
C SER A 184 -4.52 3.31 -27.84
N PRO A 185 -4.43 2.48 -28.90
CA PRO A 185 -3.19 2.31 -29.68
C PRO A 185 -2.62 3.63 -30.23
N GLU A 186 -3.48 4.64 -30.46
CA GLU A 186 -3.06 5.98 -30.88
C GLU A 186 -2.52 6.82 -29.72
N ALA A 187 -3.01 6.61 -28.49
CA ALA A 187 -2.44 7.22 -27.29
C ALA A 187 -1.08 6.59 -26.93
N VAL A 188 -0.85 5.32 -27.26
CA VAL A 188 0.43 4.62 -27.07
C VAL A 188 1.49 5.09 -28.09
N SER A 189 1.10 5.51 -29.30
CA SER A 189 2.05 5.89 -30.36
C SER A 189 2.53 7.35 -30.30
N LEU A 190 1.87 8.19 -29.50
CA LEU A 190 2.20 9.61 -29.33
C LEU A 190 2.99 9.92 -28.04
N LEU A 191 3.25 8.90 -27.20
CA LEU A 191 4.13 9.05 -26.05
C LEU A 191 5.59 8.94 -26.52
N PRO A 192 6.51 9.80 -26.06
CA PRO A 192 7.94 9.48 -26.15
C PRO A 192 8.17 8.13 -25.46
N ASP A 193 9.13 7.33 -25.93
CA ASP A 193 9.46 5.96 -25.44
C ASP A 193 9.72 5.84 -23.91
N ALA A 194 9.60 6.93 -23.16
CA ALA A 194 9.85 7.08 -21.73
C ALA A 194 8.67 6.73 -20.79
N LEU A 195 7.52 6.22 -21.27
CA LEU A 195 6.40 5.82 -20.39
C LEU A 195 6.00 4.35 -20.50
N SER A 196 6.99 3.47 -20.58
CA SER A 196 6.81 2.02 -20.38
C SER A 196 7.14 1.56 -18.94
N ASP A 197 7.44 2.48 -18.01
CA ASP A 197 7.98 2.13 -16.69
C ASP A 197 7.18 2.74 -15.50
N PRO A 198 6.50 1.92 -14.66
CA PRO A 198 5.71 2.34 -13.49
C PRO A 198 6.48 3.02 -12.34
N ARG A 199 7.73 3.46 -12.56
CA ARG A 199 8.61 3.88 -11.48
C ARG A 199 8.52 5.35 -11.10
N ALA A 200 7.82 6.24 -11.80
CA ALA A 200 7.90 7.69 -11.57
C ALA A 200 7.25 8.26 -10.27
N VAL A 201 7.31 7.58 -9.11
CA VAL A 201 6.79 8.09 -7.82
C VAL A 201 7.94 8.59 -6.90
N PRO A 202 7.97 9.88 -6.51
CA PRO A 202 8.99 10.42 -5.61
C PRO A 202 8.72 10.10 -4.12
N PHE A 203 9.80 10.05 -3.32
CA PHE A 203 9.75 9.88 -1.85
C PHE A 203 8.95 10.99 -1.14
N PRO A 204 8.21 10.69 -0.05
CA PRO A 204 7.52 11.72 0.73
C PRO A 204 8.51 12.62 1.49
N PRO A 205 8.21 13.92 1.68
CA PRO A 205 9.00 14.79 2.54
C PRO A 205 8.92 14.26 3.98
N ASN A 206 10.08 13.99 4.60
CA ASN A 206 10.33 13.38 5.92
C ASN A 206 10.68 11.87 5.97
N ALA A 207 11.11 11.26 4.87
CA ALA A 207 11.81 9.98 4.95
C ALA A 207 13.22 10.16 5.55
N ASP A 208 13.35 9.89 6.86
CA ASP A 208 14.64 9.83 7.53
C ASP A 208 15.50 8.65 7.01
N ILE A 209 16.81 8.69 7.30
CA ILE A 209 17.87 7.72 7.00
C ILE A 209 17.62 6.34 7.71
N GLY A 210 16.38 6.02 8.09
CA GLY A 210 15.99 4.92 8.97
C GLY A 210 14.98 3.94 8.39
N ALA A 211 14.78 3.87 7.06
CA ALA A 211 14.00 2.79 6.46
C ALA A 211 14.58 1.42 6.90
N ALA A 212 13.79 0.61 7.60
CA ALA A 212 14.25 -0.64 8.19
C ALA A 212 14.49 -1.73 7.13
N HIS A 213 15.75 -2.01 6.80
CA HIS A 213 16.14 -3.06 5.86
C HIS A 213 16.30 -4.41 6.56
N ASN A 214 15.22 -4.90 7.19
CA ASN A 214 15.24 -6.13 7.99
C ASN A 214 15.64 -7.39 7.19
N PHE A 215 15.52 -7.34 5.85
CA PHE A 215 15.86 -8.40 4.90
C PHE A 215 17.19 -8.13 4.14
N PHE A 216 17.86 -7.01 4.41
CA PHE A 216 19.19 -6.68 3.88
C PHE A 216 19.90 -5.73 4.87
N PRO A 217 20.56 -6.25 5.90
CA PRO A 217 21.21 -5.42 6.91
C PRO A 217 22.24 -4.48 6.28
N LEU A 218 22.05 -3.17 6.48
CA LEU A 218 23.02 -2.14 6.10
C LEU A 218 24.12 -2.06 7.16
N THR A 219 24.89 -3.14 7.30
CA THR A 219 25.97 -3.29 8.28
C THR A 219 27.20 -3.95 7.64
N GLY A 220 28.34 -3.95 8.34
CA GLY A 220 29.58 -4.54 7.81
C GLY A 220 30.03 -3.84 6.52
N GLY A 221 30.31 -4.61 5.47
CA GLY A 221 30.67 -4.08 4.16
C GLY A 221 29.59 -3.23 3.47
N HIS A 222 28.36 -3.23 3.97
CA HIS A 222 27.23 -2.46 3.43
C HIS A 222 26.88 -1.21 4.26
N ASP A 223 27.67 -0.89 5.29
CA ASP A 223 27.33 0.11 6.33
C ASP A 223 27.31 1.59 5.85
N ASN A 224 27.61 1.87 4.58
CA ASN A 224 27.62 3.25 4.04
C ASN A 224 27.24 3.30 2.55
N ILE A 225 26.31 2.45 2.12
CA ILE A 225 25.81 2.43 0.73
C ILE A 225 24.77 3.54 0.55
N ALA A 226 24.83 4.28 -0.56
CA ALA A 226 23.83 5.30 -0.85
C ALA A 226 22.52 4.65 -1.30
N CYS A 227 21.36 5.23 -0.96
CA CYS A 227 20.05 4.68 -1.33
C CYS A 227 19.94 4.40 -2.84
N THR A 228 20.53 5.27 -3.65
CA THR A 228 20.54 5.21 -5.12
C THR A 228 21.40 4.09 -5.70
N ASP A 229 22.29 3.50 -4.92
CA ASP A 229 23.18 2.43 -5.38
C ASP A 229 22.41 1.11 -5.55
N CYS A 230 21.35 0.91 -4.76
CA CYS A 230 20.43 -0.23 -4.88
C CYS A 230 19.11 0.18 -5.55
N HIS A 231 18.58 1.35 -5.18
CA HIS A 231 17.34 1.89 -5.74
C HIS A 231 17.65 2.76 -6.95
N THR A 232 18.06 2.11 -8.03
CA THR A 232 18.31 2.79 -9.30
C THR A 232 17.00 3.24 -9.93
N GLY A 233 16.88 4.53 -10.22
CA GLY A 233 15.64 5.14 -10.72
C GLY A 233 14.70 5.50 -9.57
N THR A 234 13.41 5.22 -9.73
CA THR A 234 12.37 5.81 -8.88
C THR A 234 11.47 4.71 -8.26
N THR A 235 11.95 3.45 -8.26
CA THR A 235 11.32 2.27 -7.61
C THR A 235 12.17 1.67 -6.52
N TYR A 236 11.51 1.46 -5.38
CA TYR A 236 12.11 1.00 -4.14
C TYR A 236 11.59 -0.39 -3.69
N ARG A 237 10.51 -0.87 -4.33
CA ARG A 237 9.96 -2.20 -4.11
C ARG A 237 10.64 -3.22 -5.03
N GLY A 238 10.97 -4.40 -4.48
CA GLY A 238 11.53 -5.50 -5.26
C GLY A 238 12.98 -5.29 -5.69
N THR A 239 13.70 -4.39 -5.00
CA THR A 239 15.15 -4.25 -5.16
C THR A 239 15.82 -5.57 -4.79
N ASP A 240 16.60 -6.09 -5.73
CA ASP A 240 17.26 -7.37 -5.58
C ASP A 240 18.28 -7.30 -4.45
N ASN A 241 18.16 -8.20 -3.48
CA ASN A 241 19.00 -8.26 -2.29
C ASN A 241 20.03 -9.39 -2.35
N ARG A 242 20.17 -10.06 -3.50
CA ARG A 242 21.16 -11.12 -3.72
C ARG A 242 22.54 -10.52 -3.96
N CYS A 243 23.58 -11.18 -3.45
CA CYS A 243 24.98 -10.73 -3.59
C CYS A 243 25.36 -10.44 -5.06
N VAL A 244 24.96 -11.34 -5.96
CA VAL A 244 25.26 -11.25 -7.40
C VAL A 244 24.57 -10.07 -8.09
N ALA A 245 23.56 -9.44 -7.49
CA ALA A 245 22.89 -8.29 -8.09
C ALA A 245 23.85 -7.09 -8.23
N CYS A 246 24.79 -6.94 -7.28
CA CYS A 246 25.81 -5.90 -7.31
C CYS A 246 27.20 -6.47 -7.63
N HIS A 247 27.53 -7.63 -7.08
CA HIS A 247 28.88 -8.21 -7.12
C HIS A 247 29.11 -9.21 -8.25
N LEU A 248 28.30 -9.19 -9.32
CA LEU A 248 28.49 -10.09 -10.47
C LEU A 248 29.90 -9.96 -11.08
N LYS A 249 30.46 -8.75 -11.10
CA LYS A 249 31.80 -8.48 -11.64
C LYS A 249 32.92 -8.85 -10.66
N ASP A 250 32.60 -8.97 -9.39
CA ASP A 250 33.55 -9.31 -8.32
C ASP A 250 33.59 -10.83 -8.07
N ASP A 251 32.71 -11.59 -8.73
CA ASP A 251 32.69 -13.05 -8.63
C ASP A 251 33.90 -13.68 -9.34
N VAL A 252 34.94 -13.93 -8.56
CA VAL A 252 36.14 -14.63 -8.99
C VAL A 252 35.89 -16.09 -9.40
N HIS A 253 34.76 -16.68 -9.00
CA HIS A 253 34.38 -18.04 -9.35
C HIS A 253 33.68 -18.12 -10.71
N GLN A 254 33.37 -16.98 -11.33
CA GLN A 254 32.73 -16.91 -12.65
C GLN A 254 31.42 -17.73 -12.73
N GLY A 255 30.64 -17.76 -11.64
CA GLY A 255 29.37 -18.47 -11.53
C GLY A 255 29.48 -19.97 -11.23
N ALA A 256 30.69 -20.55 -11.13
CA ALA A 256 30.89 -21.98 -10.90
C ALA A 256 30.31 -22.48 -9.57
N ASN A 257 30.23 -21.59 -8.58
CA ASN A 257 29.75 -21.89 -7.22
C ASN A 257 28.30 -21.46 -6.97
N GLY A 258 27.56 -21.07 -8.02
CA GLY A 258 26.20 -20.55 -7.90
C GLY A 258 26.13 -19.15 -7.30
N SER A 259 24.94 -18.73 -6.89
CA SER A 259 24.67 -17.35 -6.43
C SER A 259 24.54 -17.19 -4.91
N ASP A 260 24.69 -18.27 -4.14
CA ASP A 260 24.54 -18.26 -2.68
C ASP A 260 25.87 -18.02 -1.97
N CYS A 261 26.42 -16.82 -2.17
CA CYS A 261 27.74 -16.43 -1.67
C CYS A 261 27.84 -16.48 -0.13
N ALA A 262 26.71 -16.33 0.57
CA ALA A 262 26.62 -16.34 2.03
C ALA A 262 26.90 -17.72 2.65
N THR A 263 26.95 -18.78 1.84
CA THR A 263 27.35 -20.11 2.28
C THR A 263 28.81 -20.14 2.76
N CYS A 264 29.67 -19.34 2.13
CA CYS A 264 31.12 -19.37 2.37
C CYS A 264 31.69 -18.02 2.84
N HIS A 265 31.09 -16.91 2.41
CA HIS A 265 31.57 -15.56 2.69
C HIS A 265 30.71 -14.85 3.75
N THR A 266 31.32 -13.90 4.45
CA THR A 266 30.60 -12.99 5.36
C THR A 266 30.75 -11.54 4.91
N ILE A 267 29.73 -10.71 5.19
CA ILE A 267 29.76 -9.28 4.87
C ILE A 267 30.74 -8.48 5.75
N THR A 268 31.25 -9.06 6.83
CA THR A 268 32.18 -8.39 7.75
C THR A 268 33.65 -8.66 7.38
N LYS A 269 33.94 -9.87 6.86
CA LYS A 269 35.27 -10.29 6.43
C LYS A 269 35.16 -11.13 5.16
N TRP A 270 35.04 -10.46 4.01
CA TRP A 270 34.77 -11.14 2.74
C TRP A 270 35.86 -12.14 2.34
N GLN A 271 37.12 -11.81 2.62
CA GLN A 271 38.29 -12.64 2.29
C GLN A 271 38.52 -13.80 3.28
N ASP A 272 37.83 -13.79 4.42
CA ASP A 272 37.92 -14.81 5.46
C ASP A 272 36.81 -15.84 5.19
N VAL A 273 37.10 -16.81 4.33
CA VAL A 273 36.13 -17.78 3.83
C VAL A 273 36.08 -19.00 4.73
N SER A 274 34.89 -19.38 5.17
CA SER A 274 34.65 -20.65 5.83
C SER A 274 34.03 -21.61 4.82
N PHE A 275 34.78 -22.63 4.40
CA PHE A 275 34.30 -23.63 3.44
C PHE A 275 34.49 -25.04 3.99
N ASP A 276 33.43 -25.85 3.93
CA ASP A 276 33.49 -27.26 4.32
C ASP A 276 33.88 -28.12 3.11
N HIS A 277 35.17 -28.48 3.03
CA HIS A 277 35.71 -29.36 1.99
C HIS A 277 35.02 -30.74 1.94
N SER A 278 34.32 -31.19 2.98
CA SER A 278 33.57 -32.46 2.93
C SER A 278 32.39 -32.42 1.95
N THR A 279 31.95 -31.23 1.55
CA THR A 279 30.80 -31.03 0.65
C THR A 279 31.16 -31.13 -0.84
N ILE A 280 32.44 -31.20 -1.20
CA ILE A 280 32.90 -31.21 -2.61
C ILE A 280 32.69 -32.54 -3.33
N GLY A 281 32.49 -33.64 -2.59
CA GLY A 281 32.42 -35.00 -3.13
C GLY A 281 33.65 -35.36 -3.97
N ASP A 282 33.40 -35.83 -5.20
CA ASP A 282 34.43 -36.32 -6.12
C ASP A 282 35.01 -35.25 -7.07
N ARG A 283 34.69 -33.95 -6.89
CA ARG A 283 35.23 -32.89 -7.75
C ARG A 283 36.77 -32.83 -7.71
N ASP A 284 37.38 -32.44 -8.83
CA ASP A 284 38.82 -32.24 -8.90
C ASP A 284 39.20 -30.93 -8.18
N CYS A 285 40.24 -30.99 -7.33
CA CYS A 285 40.74 -29.83 -6.60
C CYS A 285 41.19 -28.71 -7.55
N ALA A 286 41.66 -29.06 -8.75
CA ALA A 286 42.09 -28.11 -9.78
C ALA A 286 40.94 -27.29 -10.39
N GLU A 287 39.67 -27.68 -10.16
CA GLU A 287 38.51 -26.87 -10.57
C GLU A 287 38.36 -25.60 -9.72
N CYS A 288 38.88 -25.59 -8.49
CA CYS A 288 38.75 -24.48 -7.55
C CYS A 288 40.10 -23.85 -7.15
N HIS A 289 41.19 -24.61 -7.19
CA HIS A 289 42.51 -24.16 -6.78
C HIS A 289 43.51 -24.16 -7.93
N GLU A 290 44.25 -23.07 -8.05
CA GLU A 290 45.41 -23.01 -8.94
C GLU A 290 46.68 -23.44 -8.20
N PRO A 291 47.50 -24.33 -8.80
CA PRO A 291 48.77 -24.69 -8.21
C PRO A 291 49.74 -23.50 -8.22
N PRO A 292 50.52 -23.28 -7.15
CA PRO A 292 51.49 -22.20 -7.09
C PRO A 292 52.63 -22.40 -8.12
N PRO A 293 53.42 -21.35 -8.43
CA PRO A 293 54.58 -21.47 -9.31
C PRO A 293 55.55 -22.57 -8.86
N ASN A 294 56.04 -23.39 -9.79
CA ASN A 294 56.94 -24.53 -9.56
C ASN A 294 56.32 -25.74 -8.82
N HIS A 295 55.01 -25.91 -8.88
CA HIS A 295 54.33 -27.09 -8.31
C HIS A 295 54.61 -28.40 -9.08
N PHE A 296 54.59 -29.54 -8.38
CA PHE A 296 54.78 -30.87 -8.98
C PHE A 296 53.52 -31.35 -9.71
N ALA A 297 53.67 -32.07 -10.83
CA ALA A 297 52.55 -32.59 -11.61
C ALA A 297 51.98 -33.88 -10.99
N GLY A 298 50.66 -33.94 -10.78
CA GLY A 298 49.96 -35.11 -10.25
C GLY A 298 48.61 -34.76 -9.62
N THR A 299 47.81 -35.76 -9.25
CA THR A 299 46.52 -35.54 -8.56
C THR A 299 46.75 -34.91 -7.19
N CYS A 300 46.03 -33.83 -6.88
CA CYS A 300 46.22 -33.02 -5.68
C CYS A 300 46.16 -33.84 -4.38
N ARG A 301 45.19 -34.77 -4.28
CA ARG A 301 44.97 -35.63 -3.10
C ARG A 301 46.12 -36.61 -2.80
N ASN A 302 47.04 -36.82 -3.74
CA ASN A 302 48.24 -37.64 -3.49
C ASN A 302 49.25 -36.95 -2.57
N CYS A 303 49.15 -35.62 -2.41
CA CYS A 303 50.10 -34.81 -1.64
C CYS A 303 49.41 -33.86 -0.64
N HIS A 304 48.17 -33.46 -0.88
CA HIS A 304 47.39 -32.61 0.02
C HIS A 304 46.34 -33.43 0.78
N THR A 305 46.26 -33.22 2.09
CA THR A 305 45.18 -33.71 2.96
C THR A 305 44.27 -32.53 3.28
N ASP A 306 43.04 -32.55 2.79
CA ASP A 306 42.08 -31.44 2.90
C ASP A 306 41.94 -30.95 4.36
N THR A 307 42.17 -29.64 4.56
CA THR A 307 41.65 -28.84 5.69
C THR A 307 41.16 -27.52 5.13
#